data_AF-A0A060Y3Z7-F1
#
_entry.id   AF-A0A060Y3Z7-F1
#
_cell.length_a   1.000
_cell.length_b   1.000
_cell.length_c   1.000
_cell.angle_alpha   90.00
_cell.angle_beta   90.00
_cell.angle_gamma   90.00
#
_symmetry.space_group_name_H-M   'P 1'
#
loop_
_entity.id
_entity.type
_entity.pdbx_description
1 polymer ?
#
loop_
_entity_poly.entity_id
_entity_poly.type
_entity_poly.pdbx_seq_one_letter_code
_entity_poly.pdbx_strand_id
1 'polypeptide(L)'
;MIERAILATDLALYMKRRGEFFELTKNSQFVWDDDYHKDLLRSMLMTACDISAITKPWPIQKRIAELVATEFFEQGDKERQELNIEPIDLMNREKRDKIPSMQVSFIDAICTQLYETLAGMSESCSPLLEGCQKNRQNWKILAEQGDKGFFNGVV
;
A
#
# COMPACT_ATOMS: atom_id res chain seq x y z
N MET A 1 -0.19 -4.22 24.85
CA MET A 1 0.77 -4.38 23.72
C MET A 1 0.08 -4.97 22.50
N ILE A 2 -0.55 -6.15 22.60
CA ILE A 2 -1.26 -6.81 21.48
C ILE A 2 -2.40 -5.94 20.91
N GLU A 3 -3.28 -5.43 21.78
CA GLU A 3 -4.40 -4.56 21.37
C GLU A 3 -3.94 -3.38 20.50
N ARG A 4 -2.92 -2.64 20.94
CA ARG A 4 -2.37 -1.52 20.19
C ARG A 4 -1.77 -1.94 18.84
N ALA A 5 -1.15 -3.11 18.78
CA ALA A 5 -0.59 -3.64 17.54
C ALA A 5 -1.69 -3.98 16.52
N ILE A 6 -2.82 -4.54 16.98
CA ILE A 6 -3.98 -4.82 16.13
C ILE A 6 -4.60 -3.50 15.64
N LEU A 7 -4.80 -2.53 16.52
CA LEU A 7 -5.34 -1.23 16.12
C LEU A 7 -4.42 -0.50 15.13
N ALA A 8 -3.11 -0.71 15.20
CA ALA A 8 -2.16 -0.10 14.28
C ALA A 8 -2.19 -0.66 12.84
N THR A 9 -2.90 -1.77 12.57
CA THR A 9 -3.13 -2.23 11.20
C THR A 9 -4.20 -1.42 10.48
N ASP A 10 -4.97 -0.59 11.19
CA ASP A 10 -5.90 0.36 10.57
C ASP A 10 -5.12 1.45 9.80
N LEU A 11 -5.28 1.45 8.47
CA LEU A 11 -4.65 2.44 7.60
C LEU A 11 -5.07 3.88 7.92
N ALA A 12 -6.24 4.11 8.50
CA ALA A 12 -6.64 5.45 8.95
C ALA A 12 -5.81 5.93 10.15
N LEU A 13 -5.45 5.03 11.07
CA LEU A 13 -4.53 5.33 12.17
C LEU A 13 -3.11 5.55 11.66
N TYR A 14 -2.65 4.73 10.70
CA TYR A 14 -1.39 4.97 10.01
C TYR A 14 -1.35 6.38 9.39
N MET A 15 -2.39 6.77 8.67
CA MET A 15 -2.49 8.10 8.05
C MET A 15 -2.37 9.25 9.05
N LYS A 16 -3.01 9.11 10.22
CA LYS A 16 -2.97 10.12 11.27
C LYS A 16 -1.60 10.24 11.93
N ARG A 17 -0.87 9.12 12.08
CA ARG A 17 0.37 9.07 12.87
C ARG A 17 1.65 9.16 12.03
N ARG A 18 1.61 8.81 10.74
CA ARG A 18 2.82 8.68 9.91
C ARG A 18 3.59 9.99 9.73
N GLY A 19 2.90 11.13 9.69
CA GLY A 19 3.54 12.43 9.45
C GLY A 19 4.58 12.74 10.52
N GLU A 20 4.17 12.62 11.79
CA GLU A 20 5.06 12.79 12.95
C GLU A 20 6.24 11.82 12.90
N PHE A 21 6.00 10.54 12.58
CA PHE A 21 7.07 9.54 12.49
C PHE A 21 8.12 9.91 11.43
N PHE A 22 7.65 10.34 10.25
CA PHE A 22 8.52 10.74 9.16
C PHE A 22 9.30 12.01 9.51
N GLU A 23 8.69 12.99 10.17
CA GLU A 23 9.37 14.20 10.62
C GLU A 23 10.44 13.90 11.66
N LEU A 24 10.10 13.11 12.69
CA LEU A 24 11.05 12.70 13.74
C LEU A 24 12.26 11.97 13.15
N THR A 25 12.03 11.07 12.19
CA THR A 25 13.12 10.31 11.57
C THR A 25 13.97 11.18 10.64
N LYS A 26 13.32 12.00 9.79
CA LYS A 26 14.00 12.90 8.84
C LYS A 26 14.88 13.93 9.56
N ASN A 27 14.46 14.43 10.71
CA ASN A 27 15.18 15.44 11.48
C ASN A 27 16.16 14.84 12.49
N SER A 28 16.34 13.51 12.51
CA SER A 28 17.17 12.80 13.50
C SER A 28 16.75 13.08 14.96
N GLN A 29 15.45 13.25 15.19
CA GLN A 29 14.83 13.52 16.48
C GLN A 29 14.20 12.28 17.13
N PHE A 30 14.22 11.14 16.44
CA PHE A 30 13.73 9.89 17.00
C PHE A 30 14.61 9.41 18.17
N VAL A 31 14.03 9.35 19.36
CA VAL A 31 14.69 8.88 20.60
C VAL A 31 14.30 7.44 20.90
N TRP A 32 15.28 6.54 20.91
CA TRP A 32 15.04 5.09 21.07
C TRP A 32 14.53 4.66 22.44
N ASP A 33 14.84 5.42 23.50
CA ASP A 33 14.42 5.10 24.87
C ASP A 33 13.06 5.68 25.24
N ASP A 34 12.52 6.57 24.41
CA ASP A 34 11.22 7.19 24.61
C ASP A 34 10.07 6.20 24.28
N ASP A 35 9.16 6.00 25.23
CA ASP A 35 8.09 5.00 25.09
C ASP A 35 7.06 5.38 24.02
N TYR A 36 6.84 6.67 23.78
CA TYR A 36 5.94 7.16 22.75
C TYR A 36 6.53 6.92 21.36
N HIS A 37 7.81 7.25 21.15
CA HIS A 37 8.54 6.97 19.91
C HIS A 37 8.59 5.46 19.61
N LYS A 38 8.83 4.63 20.63
CA LYS A 38 8.75 3.16 20.46
C LYS A 38 7.35 2.70 20.05
N ASP A 39 6.29 3.27 20.63
CA ASP A 39 4.90 2.95 20.26
C ASP A 39 4.58 3.39 18.82
N LEU A 40 5.08 4.56 18.42
CA LEU A 40 4.95 5.07 17.06
C LEU A 40 5.66 4.17 16.05
N LEU A 41 6.93 3.80 16.30
CA LEU A 41 7.68 2.86 15.47
C LEU A 41 6.98 1.51 15.39
N ARG A 42 6.50 0.95 16.51
CA ARG A 42 5.72 -0.29 16.50
C ARG A 42 4.50 -0.18 15.61
N SER A 43 3.78 0.93 15.66
CA SER A 43 2.61 1.15 14.82
C SER A 43 2.97 1.14 13.33
N MET A 44 4.07 1.81 12.96
CA MET A 44 4.57 1.83 11.59
C MET A 44 5.06 0.44 11.12
N LEU A 45 5.70 -0.33 12.00
CA LEU A 45 6.12 -1.70 11.72
C LEU A 45 4.93 -2.64 11.52
N MET A 46 3.86 -2.49 12.32
CA MET A 46 2.63 -3.26 12.12
C MET A 46 2.03 -3.00 10.75
N THR A 47 1.92 -1.73 10.34
CA THR A 47 1.48 -1.39 8.98
C THR A 47 2.41 -1.98 7.93
N ALA A 48 3.74 -1.83 8.08
CA ALA A 48 4.71 -2.37 7.12
C ALA A 48 4.59 -3.90 6.95
N CYS A 49 4.32 -4.63 8.02
CA CYS A 49 4.05 -6.06 7.95
C CYS A 49 2.73 -6.36 7.22
N ASP A 50 1.67 -5.63 7.55
CA ASP A 50 0.33 -5.81 6.98
C ASP A 50 0.32 -5.61 5.46
N ILE A 51 1.02 -4.58 4.96
CA ILE A 51 1.13 -4.29 3.53
C ILE A 51 2.39 -4.91 2.87
N SER A 52 3.06 -5.87 3.52
CA SER A 52 4.33 -6.45 3.04
C SER A 52 4.21 -7.25 1.74
N ALA A 53 2.99 -7.57 1.29
CA ALA A 53 2.76 -8.18 -0.01
C ALA A 53 3.39 -7.37 -1.16
N ILE A 54 3.42 -6.05 -1.03
CA ILE A 54 3.97 -5.14 -2.04
C ILE A 54 5.49 -5.25 -2.21
N THR A 55 6.18 -5.91 -1.29
CA THR A 55 7.64 -6.07 -1.30
C THR A 55 8.07 -7.44 -1.82
N LYS A 56 7.13 -8.35 -2.10
CA LYS A 56 7.42 -9.71 -2.55
C LYS A 56 7.88 -9.76 -4.01
N PRO A 57 8.56 -10.83 -4.46
CA PRO A 57 8.86 -11.04 -5.87
C PRO A 57 7.60 -10.88 -6.75
N TRP A 58 7.79 -10.33 -7.95
CA TRP A 58 6.70 -9.92 -8.83
C TRP A 58 5.59 -10.97 -9.06
N PRO A 59 5.88 -12.26 -9.33
CA PRO A 59 4.81 -13.25 -9.53
C PRO A 59 3.91 -13.42 -8.30
N ILE A 60 4.49 -13.27 -7.10
CA ILE A 60 3.77 -13.37 -5.84
C ILE A 60 2.96 -12.09 -5.61
N GLN A 61 3.58 -10.92 -5.76
CA GLN A 61 2.91 -9.65 -5.55
C GLN A 61 1.71 -9.49 -6.50
N LYS A 62 1.88 -9.81 -7.79
CA LYS A 62 0.81 -9.75 -8.78
C LYS A 62 -0.37 -10.65 -8.39
N ARG A 63 -0.09 -11.89 -8.01
CA ARG A 63 -1.14 -12.82 -7.54
C ARG A 63 -1.87 -12.29 -6.31
N ILE A 64 -1.16 -11.72 -5.33
CA ILE A 64 -1.80 -11.15 -4.14
C ILE A 64 -2.68 -9.96 -4.51
N ALA A 65 -2.22 -9.07 -5.41
CA ALA A 65 -3.03 -7.95 -5.88
C ALA A 65 -4.32 -8.40 -6.58
N GLU A 66 -4.28 -9.49 -7.35
CA GLU A 66 -5.47 -10.10 -7.97
C GLU A 66 -6.45 -10.65 -6.93
N LEU A 67 -5.95 -11.26 -5.85
CA LEU A 67 -6.80 -11.74 -4.74
C LEU A 67 -7.48 -10.58 -4.01
N VAL A 68 -6.70 -9.54 -3.66
CA VAL A 68 -7.23 -8.34 -3.00
C VAL A 68 -8.27 -7.63 -3.87
N ALA A 69 -8.00 -7.48 -5.17
CA ALA A 69 -8.98 -6.89 -6.09
C ALA A 69 -10.25 -7.75 -6.19
N THR A 70 -10.12 -9.08 -6.20
CA THR A 70 -11.27 -9.99 -6.21
C THR A 70 -12.15 -9.79 -4.98
N GLU A 71 -11.55 -9.68 -3.80
CA GLU A 71 -12.26 -9.41 -2.55
C GLU A 71 -13.00 -8.06 -2.60
N PHE A 72 -12.34 -6.98 -3.05
CA PHE A 72 -12.99 -5.67 -3.20
C PHE A 72 -14.15 -5.70 -4.20
N PHE A 73 -14.02 -6.44 -5.29
CA PHE A 73 -15.09 -6.58 -6.27
C PHE A 73 -16.28 -7.38 -5.71
N GLU A 74 -16.03 -8.44 -4.95
CA GLU A 74 -17.08 -9.20 -4.29
C GLU A 74 -17.83 -8.35 -3.25
N GLN A 75 -17.14 -7.45 -2.55
CA GLN A 75 -17.79 -6.47 -1.68
C GLN A 75 -18.64 -5.47 -2.48
N GLY A 76 -18.09 -4.88 -3.54
CA GLY A 76 -18.82 -3.92 -4.38
C GLY A 76 -20.06 -4.52 -5.04
N ASP A 77 -19.98 -5.78 -5.47
CA ASP A 77 -21.12 -6.51 -6.03
C ASP A 77 -22.23 -6.72 -4.98
N LYS A 78 -21.87 -7.05 -3.74
CA LYS A 78 -22.83 -7.18 -2.62
C LYS A 78 -23.48 -5.84 -2.30
N GLU A 79 -22.70 -4.76 -2.19
CA GLU A 79 -23.23 -3.41 -1.92
C GLU A 79 -24.21 -2.96 -3.02
N ARG A 80 -23.89 -3.23 -4.29
CA ARG A 80 -24.77 -2.93 -5.42
C ARG A 80 -26.06 -3.76 -5.37
N GLN A 81 -25.97 -5.06 -5.13
CA GLN A 81 -27.12 -5.98 -5.15
C GLN A 81 -28.05 -5.83 -3.95
N GLU A 82 -27.49 -5.68 -2.75
CA GLU A 82 -28.25 -5.70 -1.50
C GLU A 82 -28.65 -4.30 -1.02
N LEU A 83 -27.84 -3.28 -1.31
CA LEU A 83 -28.03 -1.92 -0.80
C LEU A 83 -28.32 -0.89 -1.90
N ASN A 84 -28.24 -1.28 -3.18
CA ASN A 84 -28.41 -0.40 -4.33
C ASN A 84 -27.45 0.82 -4.30
N ILE A 85 -26.22 0.59 -3.80
CA ILE A 85 -25.13 1.57 -3.74
C ILE A 85 -24.21 1.34 -4.93
N GLU A 86 -23.82 2.40 -5.62
CA GLU A 86 -22.82 2.30 -6.69
C GLU A 86 -21.41 2.17 -6.08
N PRO A 87 -20.67 1.08 -6.35
CA PRO A 87 -19.36 0.86 -5.74
C PRO A 87 -18.33 1.87 -6.26
N ILE A 88 -17.41 2.26 -5.37
CA ILE A 88 -16.25 3.08 -5.73
C ILE A 88 -15.36 2.35 -6.75
N ASP A 89 -14.51 3.10 -7.48
CA ASP A 89 -13.67 2.54 -8.55
C ASP A 89 -12.84 1.32 -8.12
N LEU A 90 -12.36 1.29 -6.87
CA LEU A 90 -11.59 0.18 -6.30
C LEU A 90 -12.41 -1.11 -6.16
N MET A 91 -13.71 -0.99 -5.93
CA MET A 91 -14.64 -2.09 -5.69
C MET A 91 -15.50 -2.40 -6.93
N ASN A 92 -15.36 -1.62 -8.00
CA ASN A 92 -16.12 -1.83 -9.23
C ASN A 92 -15.35 -2.79 -10.17
N ARG A 93 -15.88 -4.01 -10.33
CA ARG A 93 -15.32 -5.06 -11.18
C ARG A 93 -15.16 -4.65 -12.65
N GLU A 94 -15.99 -3.72 -13.13
CA GLU A 94 -15.94 -3.20 -14.49
C GLU A 94 -14.69 -2.33 -14.73
N LYS A 95 -14.03 -1.86 -13.66
CA LYS A 95 -12.83 -1.03 -13.69
C LYS A 95 -11.55 -1.82 -13.42
N ARG A 96 -11.56 -3.12 -13.70
CA ARG A 96 -10.41 -4.03 -13.52
C ARG A 96 -9.16 -3.58 -14.28
N ASP A 97 -9.35 -2.93 -15.43
CA ASP A 97 -8.31 -2.31 -16.24
C ASP A 97 -7.53 -1.22 -15.47
N LYS A 98 -8.12 -0.60 -14.46
CA LYS A 98 -7.48 0.41 -13.61
C LYS A 98 -6.61 -0.16 -12.50
N ILE A 99 -6.64 -1.47 -12.23
CA ILE A 99 -5.84 -2.07 -11.15
C ILE A 99 -4.36 -1.63 -11.20
N PRO A 100 -3.67 -1.61 -12.37
CA PRO A 100 -2.28 -1.18 -12.42
C PRO A 100 -2.05 0.26 -11.95
N SER A 101 -2.87 1.22 -12.39
CA SER A 101 -2.73 2.62 -11.98
C SER A 101 -3.05 2.79 -10.49
N MET A 102 -4.06 2.08 -10.00
CA MET A 102 -4.43 2.07 -8.59
C MET A 102 -3.33 1.49 -7.69
N GLN A 103 -2.65 0.43 -8.15
CA GLN A 103 -1.49 -0.11 -7.44
C GLN A 103 -0.32 0.89 -7.39
N VAL A 104 -0.06 1.63 -8.48
CA VAL A 104 0.95 2.71 -8.46
C VAL A 104 0.57 3.78 -7.45
N SER A 105 -0.68 4.26 -7.47
CA SER A 105 -1.17 5.27 -6.52
C SER A 105 -1.10 4.79 -5.08
N PHE A 106 -1.45 3.52 -4.81
CA PHE A 106 -1.33 2.94 -3.47
C PHE A 106 0.14 2.90 -3.00
N ILE A 107 1.06 2.46 -3.87
CA ILE A 107 2.49 2.44 -3.54
C ILE A 107 2.99 3.84 -3.21
N ASP A 108 2.67 4.82 -4.05
CA ASP A 108 3.11 6.21 -3.87
C ASP A 108 2.53 6.85 -2.62
N ALA A 109 1.23 6.65 -2.40
CA ALA A 109 0.53 7.30 -1.30
C ALA A 109 0.79 6.63 0.05
N ILE A 110 1.05 5.32 0.09
CA ILE A 110 1.07 4.52 1.34
C ILE A 110 2.44 3.89 1.60
N CYS A 111 3.01 3.21 0.61
CA CYS A 111 4.11 2.27 0.83
C CYS A 111 5.49 2.95 0.80
N THR A 112 5.73 3.80 -0.20
CA THR A 112 7.06 4.30 -0.54
C THR A 112 7.73 4.98 0.65
N GLN A 113 7.09 6.01 1.22
CA GLN A 113 7.68 6.76 2.32
C GLN A 113 7.87 5.92 3.59
N LEU A 114 7.00 4.94 3.83
CA LEU A 114 7.12 4.03 4.96
C LEU A 114 8.38 3.16 4.84
N TYR A 115 8.57 2.49 3.70
CA TYR A 115 9.73 1.62 3.51
C TYR A 115 11.03 2.40 3.34
N GLU A 116 11.01 3.60 2.76
CA GLU A 116 12.16 4.51 2.72
C GLU A 116 12.62 4.88 4.12
N THR A 117 11.66 5.26 4.99
CA THR A 117 11.96 5.63 6.37
C THR A 117 12.52 4.44 7.15
N LEU A 118 11.91 3.26 7.03
CA LEU A 118 12.38 2.06 7.72
C LEU A 118 13.77 1.60 7.26
N ALA A 119 14.05 1.66 5.95
CA ALA A 119 15.37 1.35 5.41
C ALA A 119 16.42 2.38 5.85
N GLY A 120 16.05 3.66 5.98
CA GLY A 120 16.91 4.71 6.53
C GLY A 120 17.22 4.54 8.02
N MET A 121 16.30 3.96 8.79
CA MET A 121 16.53 3.63 10.21
C MET A 121 17.35 2.36 10.40
N SER A 122 17.20 1.38 9.52
CA SER A 122 17.93 0.11 9.58
C SER A 122 18.15 -0.46 8.18
N GLU A 123 19.41 -0.65 7.82
CA GLU A 123 19.81 -1.26 6.54
C GLU A 123 19.22 -2.67 6.35
N SER A 124 18.90 -3.38 7.43
CA SER A 124 18.22 -4.68 7.37
C SER A 124 16.82 -4.62 6.76
N CYS A 125 16.21 -3.43 6.68
CA CYS A 125 14.91 -3.19 6.04
C CYS A 125 15.02 -2.82 4.56
N SER A 126 16.22 -2.59 4.01
CA SER A 126 16.43 -2.24 2.60
C SER A 126 15.78 -3.21 1.59
N PRO A 127 15.76 -4.54 1.81
CA PRO A 127 15.07 -5.45 0.89
C PRO A 127 13.57 -5.17 0.73
N LEU A 128 12.91 -4.63 1.75
CA LEU A 128 11.49 -4.26 1.68
C LEU A 128 11.28 -3.08 0.74
N LEU A 129 12.13 -2.05 0.85
CA LEU A 129 12.11 -0.89 -0.04
C LEU A 129 12.40 -1.29 -1.49
N GLU A 130 13.44 -2.08 -1.72
CA GLU A 130 13.80 -2.55 -3.05
C GLU A 130 12.67 -3.34 -3.71
N GLY A 131 12.03 -4.23 -2.96
CA GLY A 131 10.88 -5.00 -3.43
C GLY A 131 9.70 -4.09 -3.81
N CYS A 132 9.40 -3.11 -2.95
CA CYS A 132 8.36 -2.11 -3.19
C CYS A 132 8.63 -1.32 -4.48
N GLN A 133 9.85 -0.80 -4.65
CA GLN A 133 10.26 -0.01 -5.82
C GLN A 133 10.22 -0.84 -7.12
N LYS A 134 10.70 -2.10 -7.08
CA LYS A 134 10.63 -3.02 -8.24
C LYS A 134 9.18 -3.26 -8.66
N ASN A 135 8.29 -3.55 -7.71
CA ASN A 135 6.88 -3.78 -8.02
C ASN A 135 6.16 -2.52 -8.49
N ARG A 136 6.50 -1.34 -7.93
CA ARG A 136 6.02 -0.06 -8.45
C ARG A 136 6.32 0.10 -9.93
N GLN A 137 7.55 -0.21 -10.34
CA GLN A 137 7.95 -0.12 -11.74
C GLN A 137 7.19 -1.12 -12.62
N ASN A 138 6.99 -2.35 -12.15
CA ASN A 138 6.20 -3.35 -12.88
C ASN A 138 4.74 -2.89 -13.07
N TRP A 139 4.11 -2.35 -12.03
CA TRP A 139 2.75 -1.80 -12.15
C TRP A 139 2.67 -0.60 -13.07
N LYS A 140 3.66 0.29 -13.01
CA LYS A 140 3.76 1.43 -13.93
C LYS A 140 3.82 0.98 -15.39
N ILE A 141 4.65 -0.02 -15.70
CA ILE A 141 4.74 -0.58 -17.05
C ILE A 141 3.38 -1.14 -17.50
N LEU A 142 2.67 -1.86 -16.62
CA LEU A 142 1.34 -2.38 -16.94
C LEU A 142 0.29 -1.28 -17.15
N ALA A 143 0.32 -0.21 -16.34
CA ALA A 143 -0.58 0.93 -16.51
C ALA A 143 -0.36 1.60 -17.87
N GLU A 144 0.90 1.86 -18.24
CA GLU A 144 1.25 2.46 -19.54
C GLU A 144 0.92 1.56 -20.74
N GLN A 145 0.93 0.24 -20.58
CA GLN A 145 0.53 -0.71 -21.62
C GLN A 145 -0.99 -0.75 -21.83
N GLY A 146 -1.76 -0.66 -20.74
CA GLY A 146 -3.23 -0.54 -20.79
C GLY A 146 -3.68 0.71 -21.55
N ASP A 147 -3.02 1.84 -21.28
CA ASP A 147 -3.32 3.12 -21.96
C ASP A 147 -3.01 3.08 -23.46
N LYS A 148 -1.92 2.41 -23.89
CA LYS A 148 -1.55 2.29 -25.31
C LYS A 148 -2.52 1.41 -26.13
N GLY A 149 -3.18 0.44 -25.50
CA GLY A 149 -4.22 -0.37 -26.14
C GLY A 149 -5.46 0.44 -26.55
N PHE A 150 -5.74 1.55 -25.84
CA PHE A 150 -6.86 2.43 -26.11
C PHE A 150 -6.62 3.34 -27.33
N PHE A 151 -5.38 3.81 -27.54
CA PHE A 151 -5.05 4.71 -28.67
C PHE A 151 -4.90 4.01 -30.03
N ASN A 152 -4.60 2.71 -30.04
CA ASN A 152 -4.47 1.94 -31.30
C ASN A 152 -5.81 1.43 -31.86
N GLY A 153 -6.93 1.70 -31.20
CA GLY A 153 -8.29 1.33 -31.65
C GLY A 153 -9.08 2.47 -32.29
N VAL A 154 -8.47 3.65 -32.49
CA VAL A 154 -9.14 4.88 -33.00
C VAL A 154 -8.49 5.39 -34.30
N VAL A 155 -7.98 4.50 -35.16
CA VAL A 155 -7.54 4.84 -36.52
C VAL A 155 -8.22 3.95 -37.54
#